data_AF-A0ABD3GQ54-F1
#
_entry.id   AF-A0ABD3GQ54-F1
#
_cell.length_a   1.000
_cell.length_b   1.000
_cell.length_c   1.000
_cell.angle_alpha   90.00
_cell.angle_beta   90.00
_cell.angle_gamma   90.00
#
_symmetry.space_group_name_H-M   'P 1'
#
loop_
_entity.id
_entity.type
_entity.pdbx_description
1 polymer ?
#
loop_
_entity_poly.entity_id
_entity_poly.type
_entity_poly.pdbx_seq_one_letter_code
_entity_poly.pdbx_strand_id
1 'polypeptide(L)'
;MASKRVPSKQSLAIHLMVVGFTGVALGVLIGIFISWFGFASRVDAELWRLQVVHDRINRPRGTEGLPSGIVVPETDLYQRRLWGRPSEDLPDSLPKYLAAFTIGIKQKDMVNQAVSKFLSNFTIVLFHYDGVVDEWNDLEWSKTAIHISIPRQTKWWYAKRFLHPDVVAPYDYIFIWDEDLDLENLDPLKYIELARKYGLEISQPALEVPWGTEPSWRMTKRRDDVEVHNSTEEKKGRCESPHRPPCAGFVEIMAPVFSRKAWRCVWHMIQNDLVHGWGIDLNLHRCAQPAYEKIGVVDAQWIKHRKVATLGEKVQDRCRWEWDLFKSRFAEADRNETASIPPA
;
A
#
# COMPACT_ATOMS: atom_id res chain seq x y z
N MET A 1 53.40 28.30 69.94
CA MET A 1 51.99 28.57 70.30
C MET A 1 51.10 28.22 69.11
N ALA A 2 50.39 27.09 69.15
CA ALA A 2 49.34 26.77 68.19
C ALA A 2 48.03 26.63 68.97
N SER A 3 47.14 27.62 68.82
CA SER A 3 45.84 27.66 69.47
C SER A 3 44.90 26.66 68.78
N LYS A 4 44.60 25.54 69.45
CA LYS A 4 43.52 24.63 69.03
C LYS A 4 42.18 25.30 69.37
N ARG A 5 41.48 25.83 68.37
CA ARG A 5 40.09 26.29 68.52
C ARG A 5 39.18 25.08 68.75
N VAL A 6 38.55 25.03 69.91
CA VAL A 6 37.44 24.11 70.20
C VAL A 6 36.19 24.64 69.48
N PRO A 7 35.51 23.84 68.63
CA PRO A 7 34.30 24.30 67.96
C PRO A 7 33.19 24.58 68.98
N SER A 8 32.45 25.67 68.79
CA SER A 8 31.35 26.06 69.69
C SER A 8 30.22 25.03 69.62
N LYS A 9 29.45 24.85 70.72
CA LYS A 9 28.27 23.95 70.75
C LYS A 9 27.27 24.25 69.62
N GLN A 10 27.18 25.51 69.17
CA GLN A 10 26.37 25.90 68.01
C GLN A 10 26.91 25.33 66.68
N SER A 11 28.22 25.28 66.49
CA SER A 11 28.85 24.68 65.29
C SER A 11 28.61 23.18 65.19
N LEU A 12 28.55 22.48 66.32
CA LEU A 12 28.26 21.04 66.37
C LEU A 12 26.78 20.74 66.08
N ALA A 13 25.88 21.57 66.63
CA ALA A 13 24.45 21.46 66.38
C ALA A 13 24.10 21.71 64.89
N ILE A 14 24.71 22.72 64.27
CA ILE A 14 24.55 23.00 62.83
C ILE A 14 25.07 21.83 61.98
N HIS A 15 26.23 21.26 62.33
CA HIS A 15 26.75 20.09 61.63
C HIS A 15 25.82 18.88 61.71
N LEU A 16 25.26 18.60 62.89
CA LEU A 16 24.32 17.49 63.09
C LEU A 16 23.01 17.71 62.32
N MET A 17 22.50 18.95 62.27
CA MET A 17 21.31 19.29 61.47
C MET A 17 21.57 19.14 59.97
N VAL A 18 22.72 19.61 59.46
CA VAL A 18 23.09 19.48 58.04
C VAL A 18 23.24 18.01 57.67
N VAL A 19 23.97 17.21 58.47
CA VAL A 19 24.14 15.77 58.22
C VAL A 19 22.79 15.05 58.24
N GLY A 20 21.93 15.35 59.22
CA GLY A 20 20.58 14.78 59.29
C GLY A 20 19.72 15.12 58.07
N PHE A 21 19.72 16.39 57.64
CA PHE A 21 18.94 16.83 56.49
C PHE A 21 19.45 16.23 55.18
N THR A 22 20.78 16.15 55.00
CA THR A 22 21.39 15.49 53.83
C THR A 22 21.08 14.00 53.79
N GLY A 23 21.08 13.30 54.93
CA GLY A 23 20.72 11.89 55.01
C GLY A 23 19.26 11.63 54.64
N VAL A 24 18.34 12.48 55.10
CA VAL A 24 16.91 12.39 54.76
C VAL A 24 16.68 12.69 53.28
N ALA A 25 17.28 13.75 52.74
CA ALA A 25 17.17 14.10 51.32
C ALA A 25 17.71 12.99 50.41
N LEU A 26 18.86 12.40 50.75
CA LEU A 26 19.43 11.27 50.02
C LEU A 26 18.54 10.02 50.10
N GLY A 27 17.99 9.71 51.27
CA GLY A 27 17.05 8.60 51.45
C GLY A 27 15.77 8.76 50.63
N VAL A 28 15.22 9.97 50.55
CA VAL A 28 14.04 10.28 49.72
C VAL A 28 14.37 10.13 48.23
N LEU A 29 15.52 10.64 47.77
CA LEU A 29 15.94 10.51 46.36
C LEU A 29 16.18 9.05 45.96
N ILE A 30 16.81 8.24 46.82
CA ILE A 30 17.00 6.80 46.60
C ILE A 30 15.64 6.09 46.57
N GLY A 31 14.71 6.42 47.48
CA GLY A 31 13.36 5.85 47.50
C GLY A 31 12.58 6.15 46.22
N ILE A 32 12.63 7.40 45.73
CA ILE A 32 12.01 7.80 44.46
C ILE A 32 12.65 7.06 43.29
N PHE A 33 13.98 6.95 43.25
CA PHE A 33 14.69 6.25 42.18
C PHE A 33 14.34 4.76 42.13
N ILE A 34 14.33 4.07 43.27
CA ILE A 34 13.95 2.65 43.36
C ILE A 34 12.48 2.45 42.96
N SER A 35 11.58 3.33 43.41
CA SER A 35 10.16 3.27 43.05
C SER A 35 9.95 3.52 41.55
N TRP A 36 10.64 4.49 40.96
CA TRP A 36 10.56 4.80 39.53
C TRP A 36 11.12 3.66 38.69
N PHE A 37 12.27 3.11 39.06
CA PHE A 37 12.87 1.97 38.36
C PHE A 37 12.01 0.71 38.47
N GLY A 38 11.40 0.47 39.65
CA GLY A 38 10.42 -0.60 39.86
C GLY A 38 9.13 -0.41 39.06
N PHE A 39 8.69 0.84 38.86
CA PHE A 39 7.53 1.16 38.03
C PHE A 39 7.84 0.98 36.53
N ALA A 40 8.96 1.53 36.05
CA ALA A 40 9.40 1.40 34.66
C ALA A 40 9.58 -0.07 34.24
N SER A 41 10.25 -0.87 35.08
CA SER A 41 10.42 -2.31 34.82
C SER A 41 9.11 -3.09 34.79
N ARG A 42 8.10 -2.70 35.58
CA ARG A 42 6.75 -3.29 35.52
C ARG A 42 6.01 -2.89 34.24
N VAL A 43 6.11 -1.64 33.82
CA VAL A 43 5.52 -1.16 32.56
C VAL A 43 6.16 -1.89 31.37
N ASP A 44 7.48 -2.04 31.34
CA ASP A 44 8.18 -2.79 30.31
C ASP A 44 7.76 -4.26 30.28
N ALA A 45 7.59 -4.89 31.44
CA ALA A 45 7.11 -6.27 31.54
C ALA A 45 5.67 -6.45 31.06
N GLU A 46 4.77 -5.50 31.35
CA GLU A 46 3.38 -5.50 30.86
C GLU A 46 3.32 -5.23 29.35
N LEU A 47 4.11 -4.28 28.82
CA LEU A 47 4.24 -4.04 27.39
C LEU A 47 4.77 -5.28 26.67
N TRP A 48 5.77 -5.96 27.24
CA TRP A 48 6.29 -7.21 26.70
C TRP A 48 5.23 -8.32 26.71
N ARG A 49 4.42 -8.45 27.79
CA ARG A 49 3.30 -9.40 27.83
C ARG A 49 2.26 -9.10 26.75
N LEU A 50 1.89 -7.83 26.57
CA LEU A 50 0.94 -7.41 25.55
C LEU A 50 1.48 -7.70 24.15
N GLN A 51 2.76 -7.43 23.90
CA GLN A 51 3.45 -7.78 22.65
C GLN A 51 3.39 -9.28 22.39
N VAL A 52 3.72 -10.11 23.38
CA VAL A 52 3.69 -11.58 23.27
C VAL A 52 2.28 -12.11 23.01
N VAL A 53 1.25 -11.51 23.64
CA VAL A 53 -0.15 -11.88 23.39
C VAL A 53 -0.59 -11.45 22.00
N HIS A 54 -0.24 -10.24 21.58
CA HIS A 54 -0.51 -9.73 20.23
C HIS A 54 0.15 -10.62 19.15
N ASP A 55 1.42 -10.95 19.32
CA ASP A 55 2.17 -11.83 18.43
C ASP A 55 1.57 -13.25 18.40
N ARG A 56 1.04 -13.75 19.52
CA ARG A 56 0.33 -15.04 19.53
C ARG A 56 -1.00 -15.00 18.78
N ILE A 57 -1.76 -13.92 18.93
CA ILE A 57 -3.08 -13.77 18.29
C ILE A 57 -2.93 -13.57 16.77
N ASN A 58 -1.88 -12.87 16.35
CA ASN A 58 -1.63 -12.53 14.94
C ASN A 58 -0.65 -13.48 14.23
N ARG A 59 -0.38 -14.64 14.82
CA ARG A 59 0.49 -15.65 14.20
C ARG A 59 -0.14 -16.18 12.91
N PRO A 60 0.62 -16.29 11.80
CA PRO A 60 0.17 -17.00 10.62
C PRO A 60 -0.18 -18.45 10.96
N ARG A 61 -1.27 -18.96 10.38
CA ARG A 61 -1.69 -20.36 10.54
C ARG A 61 -0.57 -21.30 10.07
N GLY A 62 -0.33 -22.38 10.81
CA GLY A 62 0.73 -23.34 10.49
C GLY A 62 2.09 -23.00 11.11
N THR A 63 2.18 -21.94 11.92
CA THR A 63 3.43 -21.55 12.63
C THR A 63 3.43 -21.94 14.10
N GLU A 64 2.50 -22.79 14.53
CA GLU A 64 2.31 -23.17 15.94
C GLU A 64 3.54 -23.88 16.53
N GLY A 65 4.30 -24.59 15.70
CA GLY A 65 5.54 -25.26 16.09
C GLY A 65 6.77 -24.34 16.21
N LEU A 66 6.67 -23.06 15.82
CA LEU A 66 7.80 -22.13 15.81
C LEU A 66 7.83 -21.20 17.05
N PRO A 67 9.01 -20.85 17.58
CA PRO A 67 9.16 -19.77 18.55
C PRO A 67 8.69 -18.43 17.98
N SER A 68 8.01 -17.58 18.76
CA SER A 68 7.41 -16.33 18.24
C SER A 68 8.45 -15.38 17.69
N GLY A 69 9.61 -15.29 18.35
CA GLY A 69 10.69 -14.39 17.93
C GLY A 69 11.35 -14.75 16.59
N ILE A 70 10.99 -15.88 15.97
CA ILE A 70 11.47 -16.28 14.64
C ILE A 70 10.39 -16.12 13.57
N VAL A 71 9.11 -16.03 13.94
CA VAL A 71 8.02 -15.93 12.99
C VAL A 71 7.96 -14.52 12.41
N VAL A 72 8.13 -14.42 11.09
CA VAL A 72 7.94 -13.17 10.34
C VAL A 72 6.67 -13.33 9.49
N PRO A 73 5.57 -12.62 9.79
CA PRO A 73 4.27 -12.83 9.13
C PRO A 73 4.18 -12.23 7.72
N GLU A 74 5.03 -11.25 7.43
CA GLU A 74 5.06 -10.49 6.19
C GLU A 74 6.46 -10.61 5.55
N THR A 75 6.53 -10.32 4.26
CA THR A 75 7.80 -10.25 3.51
C THR A 75 7.85 -8.96 2.70
N ASP A 76 8.86 -8.81 1.87
CA ASP A 76 9.10 -7.63 1.04
C ASP A 76 9.69 -8.01 -0.31
N LEU A 77 9.83 -7.01 -1.18
CA LEU A 77 10.49 -7.14 -2.49
C LEU A 77 11.87 -6.46 -2.51
N TYR A 78 12.45 -6.14 -1.35
CA TYR A 78 13.75 -5.49 -1.29
C TYR A 78 14.86 -6.50 -1.64
N GLN A 79 15.68 -6.13 -2.62
CA GLN A 79 16.79 -6.96 -3.07
C GLN A 79 17.87 -7.02 -1.99
N ARG A 80 18.40 -8.22 -1.74
CA ARG A 80 19.47 -8.48 -0.77
C ARG A 80 20.69 -9.07 -1.47
N ARG A 81 21.88 -8.77 -0.96
CA ARG A 81 23.14 -9.25 -1.57
C ARG A 81 23.35 -10.72 -1.22
N LEU A 82 24.10 -11.43 -2.07
CA LEU A 82 24.41 -12.85 -1.85
C LEU A 82 25.55 -13.07 -0.84
N TRP A 83 26.22 -12.01 -0.40
CA TRP A 83 27.37 -12.04 0.51
C TRP A 83 27.39 -10.81 1.43
N GLY A 84 28.19 -10.87 2.48
CA GLY A 84 28.35 -9.78 3.46
C GLY A 84 27.41 -9.92 4.65
N ARG A 85 27.15 -8.80 5.34
CA ARG A 85 26.26 -8.76 6.51
C ARG A 85 24.85 -8.32 6.07
N PRO A 86 23.78 -9.02 6.51
CA PRO A 86 22.41 -8.63 6.18
C PRO A 86 22.03 -7.20 6.58
N SER A 87 22.66 -6.66 7.65
CA SER A 87 22.41 -5.30 8.12
C SER A 87 22.92 -4.21 7.16
N GLU A 88 23.70 -4.58 6.15
CA GLU A 88 24.29 -3.68 5.16
C GLU A 88 23.63 -3.84 3.77
N ASP A 89 22.64 -4.73 3.63
CA ASP A 89 22.01 -5.01 2.33
C ASP A 89 21.01 -3.93 1.91
N LEU A 90 20.39 -3.29 2.88
CA LEU A 90 19.33 -2.31 2.65
C LEU A 90 19.87 -0.88 2.77
N PRO A 91 19.42 0.04 1.91
CA PRO A 91 19.77 1.46 2.03
C PRO A 91 19.12 2.08 3.27
N ASP A 92 19.66 3.22 3.73
CA ASP A 92 19.13 3.97 4.88
C ASP A 92 17.65 4.39 4.69
N SER A 93 17.24 4.61 3.43
CA SER A 93 15.86 4.92 3.07
C SER A 93 15.31 3.89 2.09
N LEU A 94 14.35 3.11 2.57
CA LEU A 94 13.66 2.11 1.76
C LEU A 94 12.55 2.73 0.89
N PRO A 95 12.32 2.22 -0.34
CA PRO A 95 11.18 2.58 -1.14
C PRO A 95 9.86 2.33 -0.41
N LYS A 96 8.99 3.34 -0.40
CA LYS A 96 7.66 3.27 0.24
C LYS A 96 6.51 3.01 -0.73
N TYR A 97 6.79 3.04 -2.03
CA TYR A 97 5.77 2.87 -3.06
C TYR A 97 6.16 1.75 -4.03
N LEU A 98 5.17 1.13 -4.67
CA LEU A 98 5.39 0.09 -5.67
C LEU A 98 4.70 0.49 -6.97
N ALA A 99 5.41 0.36 -8.09
CA ALA A 99 4.83 0.49 -9.41
C ALA A 99 5.03 -0.80 -10.22
N ALA A 100 3.92 -1.46 -10.51
CA ALA A 100 3.86 -2.65 -11.34
C ALA A 100 3.31 -2.31 -12.72
N PHE A 101 4.05 -2.68 -13.77
CA PHE A 101 3.63 -2.51 -15.16
C PHE A 101 3.52 -3.86 -15.85
N THR A 102 2.44 -4.06 -16.62
CA THR A 102 2.30 -5.24 -17.48
C THR A 102 2.71 -4.90 -18.89
N ILE A 103 3.85 -5.45 -19.32
CA ILE A 103 4.64 -4.92 -20.42
C ILE A 103 5.03 -5.99 -21.45
N GLY A 104 5.24 -5.53 -22.68
CA GLY A 104 5.88 -6.25 -23.76
C GLY A 104 6.85 -5.35 -24.53
N ILE A 105 7.81 -5.99 -25.21
CA ILE A 105 8.94 -5.33 -25.85
C ILE A 105 8.53 -4.35 -26.95
N LYS A 106 7.39 -4.57 -27.58
CA LYS A 106 6.86 -3.67 -28.63
C LYS A 106 6.49 -2.28 -28.10
N GLN A 107 6.29 -2.14 -26.80
CA GLN A 107 5.91 -0.88 -26.12
C GLN A 107 7.08 -0.31 -25.30
N LYS A 108 8.30 -0.82 -25.48
CA LYS A 108 9.49 -0.45 -24.69
C LYS A 108 9.70 1.04 -24.53
N ASP A 109 9.59 1.82 -25.61
CA ASP A 109 9.82 3.28 -25.56
C ASP A 109 8.78 4.01 -24.68
N MET A 110 7.52 3.55 -24.71
CA MET A 110 6.47 4.10 -23.85
C MET A 110 6.70 3.72 -22.39
N VAL A 111 7.04 2.45 -22.13
CA VAL A 111 7.35 1.98 -20.78
C VAL A 111 8.57 2.70 -20.21
N ASN A 112 9.60 2.94 -21.02
CA ASN A 112 10.78 3.70 -20.61
C ASN A 112 10.42 5.12 -20.16
N GLN A 113 9.59 5.82 -20.94
CA GLN A 113 9.09 7.14 -20.57
C GLN A 113 8.26 7.08 -19.29
N ALA A 114 7.39 6.07 -19.14
CA ALA A 114 6.58 5.89 -17.96
C ALA A 114 7.41 5.63 -16.70
N VAL A 115 8.28 4.62 -16.71
CA VAL A 115 9.11 4.22 -15.56
C VAL A 115 10.08 5.32 -15.14
N SER A 116 10.55 6.16 -16.07
CA SER A 116 11.41 7.31 -15.74
C SER A 116 10.78 8.28 -14.72
N LYS A 117 9.45 8.32 -14.61
CA LYS A 117 8.72 9.13 -13.63
C LYS A 117 8.75 8.55 -12.20
N PHE A 118 9.09 7.26 -12.04
CA PHE A 118 8.99 6.52 -10.77
C PHE A 118 10.35 6.19 -10.13
N LEU A 119 11.47 6.68 -10.66
CA LEU A 119 12.80 6.21 -10.23
C LEU A 119 13.17 6.54 -8.76
N SER A 120 12.47 7.46 -8.11
CA SER A 120 12.72 7.83 -6.71
C SER A 120 11.63 7.33 -5.78
N ASN A 121 12.00 6.54 -4.77
CA ASN A 121 11.12 6.02 -3.71
C ASN A 121 10.11 4.95 -4.16
N PHE A 122 10.25 4.41 -5.37
CA PHE A 122 9.46 3.27 -5.85
C PHE A 122 10.30 2.01 -6.02
N THR A 123 9.69 0.86 -5.70
CA THR A 123 10.09 -0.43 -6.26
C THR A 123 9.36 -0.63 -7.58
N ILE A 124 10.12 -0.91 -8.65
CA ILE A 124 9.57 -1.17 -9.98
C ILE A 124 9.46 -2.67 -10.20
N VAL A 125 8.26 -3.12 -10.55
CA VAL A 125 7.96 -4.52 -10.90
C VAL A 125 7.45 -4.57 -12.33
N LEU A 126 8.04 -5.43 -13.15
CA LEU A 126 7.70 -5.59 -14.55
C LEU A 126 7.14 -6.99 -14.80
N PHE A 127 5.91 -7.05 -15.29
CA PHE A 127 5.25 -8.29 -15.69
C PHE A 127 5.36 -8.46 -17.20
N HIS A 128 6.28 -9.33 -17.65
CA HIS A 128 6.59 -9.56 -19.06
C HIS A 128 5.64 -10.59 -19.65
N TYR A 129 4.55 -10.13 -20.27
CA TYR A 129 3.56 -11.05 -20.87
C TYR A 129 4.06 -11.70 -22.16
N ASP A 130 5.13 -11.19 -22.77
CA ASP A 130 5.70 -11.73 -24.02
C ASP A 130 6.91 -12.65 -23.79
N GLY A 131 7.43 -12.70 -22.55
CA GLY A 131 8.59 -13.51 -22.20
C GLY A 131 9.95 -12.81 -22.40
N VAL A 132 9.98 -11.60 -22.93
CA VAL A 132 11.22 -10.94 -23.39
C VAL A 132 11.82 -10.08 -22.29
N VAL A 133 12.85 -10.59 -21.62
CA VAL A 133 13.54 -9.88 -20.51
C VAL A 133 14.85 -9.25 -20.95
N ASP A 134 15.70 -9.99 -21.67
CA ASP A 134 17.08 -9.54 -21.95
C ASP A 134 17.17 -8.28 -22.81
N GLU A 135 16.18 -8.05 -23.67
CA GLU A 135 16.13 -6.85 -24.51
C GLU A 135 15.89 -5.56 -23.72
N TRP A 136 15.58 -5.62 -22.42
CA TRP A 136 15.43 -4.45 -21.56
C TRP A 136 16.74 -4.04 -20.87
N ASN A 137 17.80 -4.85 -20.96
CA ASN A 137 19.05 -4.66 -20.23
C ASN A 137 19.88 -3.44 -20.69
N ASP A 138 19.54 -2.85 -21.84
CA ASP A 138 20.10 -1.58 -22.33
C ASP A 138 19.58 -0.35 -21.57
N LEU A 139 18.50 -0.49 -20.79
CA LEU A 139 17.97 0.56 -19.93
C LEU A 139 18.55 0.40 -18.51
N GLU A 140 19.31 1.40 -18.03
CA GLU A 140 20.00 1.31 -16.73
C GLU A 140 19.05 1.08 -15.55
N TRP A 141 17.89 1.74 -15.54
CA TRP A 141 16.89 1.54 -14.48
C TRP A 141 16.34 0.10 -14.47
N SER A 142 16.32 -0.58 -15.62
CA SER A 142 15.79 -1.95 -15.74
C SER A 142 16.63 -2.95 -14.95
N LYS A 143 17.95 -2.73 -14.83
CA LYS A 143 18.85 -3.61 -14.07
C LYS A 143 18.52 -3.66 -12.58
N THR A 144 17.81 -2.66 -12.07
CA THR A 144 17.36 -2.58 -10.67
C THR A 144 15.88 -2.93 -10.48
N ALA A 145 15.14 -3.08 -11.58
CA ALA A 145 13.74 -3.48 -11.54
C ALA A 145 13.59 -4.98 -11.25
N ILE A 146 12.41 -5.39 -10.78
CA ILE A 146 12.06 -6.79 -10.59
C ILE A 146 11.34 -7.28 -11.84
N HIS A 147 11.94 -8.24 -12.53
CA HIS A 147 11.37 -8.82 -13.75
C HIS A 147 10.67 -10.14 -13.42
N ILE A 148 9.39 -10.25 -13.75
CA ILE A 148 8.61 -11.48 -13.65
C ILE A 148 8.10 -11.83 -15.04
N SER A 149 8.52 -12.98 -15.57
CA SER A 149 8.30 -13.33 -16.97
C SER A 149 7.65 -14.70 -17.10
N ILE A 150 6.36 -14.67 -17.44
CA ILE A 150 5.54 -15.85 -17.78
C ILE A 150 4.73 -15.48 -19.04
N PRO A 151 5.08 -16.05 -20.20
CA PRO A 151 4.41 -15.71 -21.44
C PRO A 151 2.89 -15.91 -21.38
N ARG A 152 2.17 -15.02 -22.07
CA ARG A 152 0.73 -15.07 -22.32
C ARG A 152 -0.12 -15.03 -21.04
N GLN A 153 0.37 -14.36 -20.00
CA GLN A 153 -0.40 -14.07 -18.79
C GLN A 153 -0.85 -12.61 -18.76
N THR A 154 -2.01 -12.38 -18.17
CA THR A 154 -2.62 -11.05 -18.03
C THR A 154 -2.13 -10.34 -16.77
N LYS A 155 -2.31 -9.01 -16.73
CA LYS A 155 -2.00 -8.16 -15.58
C LYS A 155 -2.51 -8.71 -14.24
N TRP A 156 -3.79 -9.09 -14.19
CA TRP A 156 -4.42 -9.56 -12.96
C TRP A 156 -4.00 -10.97 -12.56
N TRP A 157 -3.58 -11.80 -13.52
CA TRP A 157 -2.96 -13.09 -13.21
C TRP A 157 -1.65 -12.92 -12.44
N TYR A 158 -0.80 -11.98 -12.90
CA TYR A 158 0.45 -11.63 -12.24
C TYR A 158 0.20 -11.01 -10.87
N ALA A 159 -0.65 -9.98 -10.81
CA ALA A 159 -0.95 -9.29 -9.56
C ALA A 159 -1.49 -10.25 -8.49
N LYS A 160 -2.35 -11.21 -8.86
CA LYS A 160 -2.86 -12.24 -7.93
C LYS A 160 -1.75 -13.12 -7.35
N ARG A 161 -0.67 -13.38 -8.08
CA ARG A 161 0.37 -14.35 -7.70
C ARG A 161 1.60 -13.72 -7.07
N PHE A 162 1.97 -12.52 -7.52
CA PHE A 162 3.24 -11.90 -7.14
C PHE A 162 3.08 -10.63 -6.30
N LEU A 163 1.87 -10.08 -6.19
CA LEU A 163 1.57 -8.94 -5.32
C LEU A 163 0.66 -9.37 -4.15
N HIS A 164 0.97 -10.48 -3.49
CA HIS A 164 0.24 -10.90 -2.29
C HIS A 164 0.29 -9.79 -1.22
N PRO A 165 -0.79 -9.51 -0.45
CA PRO A 165 -0.80 -8.40 0.50
C PRO A 165 0.34 -8.45 1.51
N ASP A 166 0.71 -9.65 1.96
CA ASP A 166 1.83 -9.84 2.90
C ASP A 166 3.20 -9.70 2.22
N VAL A 167 3.30 -9.77 0.88
CA VAL A 167 4.54 -9.51 0.10
C VAL A 167 4.75 -8.03 -0.15
N VAL A 168 3.65 -7.31 -0.40
CA VAL A 168 3.68 -5.86 -0.66
C VAL A 168 3.35 -5.05 0.59
N ALA A 169 3.37 -5.69 1.76
CA ALA A 169 3.06 -5.09 3.05
C ALA A 169 3.92 -3.86 3.38
N PRO A 170 5.20 -3.71 2.95
CA PRO A 170 5.97 -2.49 3.25
C PRO A 170 5.54 -1.24 2.47
N TYR A 171 4.76 -1.38 1.39
CA TYR A 171 4.44 -0.28 0.48
C TYR A 171 3.13 0.41 0.88
N ASP A 172 3.13 1.74 0.91
CA ASP A 172 1.96 2.55 1.26
C ASP A 172 0.94 2.62 0.11
N TYR A 173 1.46 2.73 -1.12
CA TYR A 173 0.69 2.82 -2.36
C TYR A 173 1.25 1.87 -3.42
N ILE A 174 0.34 1.23 -4.13
CA ILE A 174 0.60 0.17 -5.10
C ILE A 174 -0.08 0.55 -6.41
N PHE A 175 0.74 0.85 -7.42
CA PHE A 175 0.33 1.20 -8.78
C PHE A 175 0.35 -0.07 -9.63
N ILE A 176 -0.73 -0.38 -10.34
CA ILE A 176 -0.85 -1.60 -11.17
C ILE A 176 -1.33 -1.24 -12.57
N TRP A 177 -0.40 -0.86 -13.44
CA TRP A 177 -0.70 -0.09 -14.66
C TRP A 177 -0.47 -0.90 -15.94
N ASP A 178 -1.24 -0.54 -16.97
CA ASP A 178 -1.00 -0.98 -18.36
C ASP A 178 0.19 -0.22 -18.98
N GLU A 179 0.76 -0.79 -20.04
CA GLU A 179 1.94 -0.24 -20.74
C GLU A 179 1.64 0.89 -21.73
N ASP A 180 0.37 1.07 -22.13
CA ASP A 180 -0.04 1.97 -23.22
C ASP A 180 -0.51 3.35 -22.72
N LEU A 181 0.09 3.80 -21.61
CA LEU A 181 -0.20 5.05 -20.93
C LEU A 181 0.88 6.10 -21.21
N ASP A 182 0.45 7.32 -21.49
CA ASP A 182 1.33 8.49 -21.56
C ASP A 182 1.22 9.31 -20.27
N LEU A 183 2.37 9.49 -19.61
CA LEU A 183 2.53 10.05 -18.27
C LEU A 183 3.20 11.43 -18.29
N GLU A 184 3.21 12.12 -19.43
CA GLU A 184 3.83 13.44 -19.59
C GLU A 184 3.47 14.40 -18.44
N ASN A 185 2.17 14.47 -18.11
CA ASN A 185 1.60 15.40 -17.13
C ASN A 185 1.43 14.82 -15.71
N LEU A 186 2.07 13.69 -15.45
CA LEU A 186 2.03 13.04 -14.15
C LEU A 186 3.35 13.22 -13.40
N ASP A 187 3.23 13.60 -12.13
CA ASP A 187 4.23 13.48 -11.08
C ASP A 187 3.70 12.50 -10.02
N PRO A 188 4.26 11.28 -9.92
CA PRO A 188 3.76 10.26 -9.00
C PRO A 188 3.79 10.66 -7.52
N LEU A 189 4.74 11.51 -7.11
CA LEU A 189 4.83 11.94 -5.72
C LEU A 189 3.74 12.97 -5.39
N LYS A 190 3.51 13.94 -6.27
CA LYS A 190 2.38 14.89 -6.13
C LYS A 190 1.03 14.19 -6.21
N TYR A 191 0.92 13.17 -7.06
CA TYR A 191 -0.27 12.31 -7.11
C TYR A 191 -0.55 11.67 -5.74
N ILE A 192 0.46 11.07 -5.11
CA ILE A 192 0.32 10.44 -3.80
C ILE A 192 -0.01 11.48 -2.72
N GLU A 193 0.58 12.67 -2.77
CA GLU A 193 0.23 13.77 -1.86
C GLU A 193 -1.25 14.14 -1.94
N LEU A 194 -1.80 14.25 -3.15
CA LEU A 194 -3.23 14.50 -3.36
C LEU A 194 -4.09 13.33 -2.90
N ALA A 195 -3.73 12.10 -3.25
CA ALA A 195 -4.45 10.91 -2.78
C ALA A 195 -4.52 10.87 -1.24
N ARG A 196 -3.43 11.19 -0.54
CA ARG A 196 -3.41 11.32 0.92
C ARG A 196 -4.25 12.50 1.43
N LYS A 197 -4.09 13.69 0.84
CA LYS A 197 -4.82 14.92 1.20
C LYS A 197 -6.33 14.70 1.17
N TYR A 198 -6.83 14.01 0.15
CA TYR A 198 -8.24 13.71 -0.03
C TYR A 198 -8.68 12.37 0.60
N GLY A 199 -7.77 11.65 1.26
CA GLY A 199 -8.05 10.39 1.93
C GLY A 199 -8.53 9.29 0.99
N LEU A 200 -8.03 9.26 -0.25
CA LEU A 200 -8.33 8.25 -1.25
C LEU A 200 -7.58 6.95 -0.94
N GLU A 201 -8.33 5.86 -0.86
CA GLU A 201 -7.82 4.50 -0.64
C GLU A 201 -7.67 3.74 -1.98
N ILE A 202 -8.49 4.10 -2.96
CA ILE A 202 -8.43 3.57 -4.33
C ILE A 202 -8.56 4.76 -5.26
N SER A 203 -7.62 4.95 -6.18
CA SER A 203 -7.64 6.11 -7.05
C SER A 203 -7.02 5.82 -8.40
N GLN A 204 -7.18 6.76 -9.33
CA GLN A 204 -6.40 6.78 -10.57
C GLN A 204 -6.11 8.22 -10.98
N PRO A 205 -5.08 8.48 -11.80
CA PRO A 205 -4.95 9.74 -12.51
C PRO A 205 -6.16 9.99 -13.42
N ALA A 206 -6.51 11.24 -13.67
CA ALA A 206 -7.53 11.56 -14.64
C ALA A 206 -7.10 11.20 -16.07
N LEU A 207 -8.07 10.85 -16.91
CA LEU A 207 -7.87 10.60 -18.33
C LEU A 207 -8.14 11.88 -19.13
N GLU A 208 -7.11 12.36 -19.79
CA GLU A 208 -7.25 13.34 -20.85
C GLU A 208 -7.68 12.63 -22.13
N VAL A 209 -8.82 13.06 -22.67
CA VAL A 209 -9.38 12.54 -23.92
C VAL A 209 -9.34 13.62 -24.99
N PRO A 210 -9.10 13.26 -26.27
CA PRO A 210 -9.16 14.22 -27.36
C PRO A 210 -10.49 14.98 -27.40
N TRP A 211 -10.45 16.23 -27.83
CA TRP A 211 -11.64 17.07 -27.94
C TRP A 211 -12.72 16.40 -28.79
N GLY A 212 -13.97 16.45 -28.31
CA GLY A 212 -15.12 15.82 -28.97
C GLY A 212 -15.24 14.30 -28.77
N THR A 213 -14.33 13.67 -28.01
CA THR A 213 -14.41 12.24 -27.66
C THR A 213 -14.81 12.03 -26.20
N GLU A 214 -15.33 10.84 -25.89
CA GLU A 214 -15.74 10.47 -24.54
C GLU A 214 -15.06 9.16 -24.13
N PRO A 215 -14.60 9.05 -22.86
CA PRO A 215 -14.09 7.79 -22.36
C PRO A 215 -15.20 6.74 -22.24
N SER A 216 -14.77 5.50 -22.00
CA SER A 216 -15.68 4.39 -21.68
C SER A 216 -16.57 4.76 -20.49
N TRP A 217 -15.97 5.33 -19.45
CA TRP A 217 -16.60 5.77 -18.20
C TRP A 217 -16.34 7.26 -17.98
N ARG A 218 -17.38 8.09 -17.86
CA ARG A 218 -17.20 9.55 -17.64
C ARG A 218 -16.51 9.87 -16.33
N MET A 219 -16.61 8.97 -15.35
CA MET A 219 -15.95 9.10 -14.06
C MET A 219 -14.43 9.19 -14.18
N THR A 220 -13.84 8.71 -15.28
CA THR A 220 -12.38 8.76 -15.47
C THR A 220 -11.92 10.03 -16.18
N LYS A 221 -12.83 10.84 -16.71
CA LYS A 221 -12.52 12.02 -17.52
C LYS A 221 -11.93 13.13 -16.65
N ARG A 222 -10.84 13.73 -17.12
CA ARG A 222 -10.23 14.92 -16.51
C ARG A 222 -11.19 16.11 -16.45
N ARG A 223 -11.15 16.80 -15.32
CA ARG A 223 -11.82 18.08 -15.08
C ARG A 223 -10.77 19.15 -14.76
N ASP A 224 -10.89 20.31 -15.40
CA ASP A 224 -9.88 21.38 -15.24
C ASP A 224 -10.16 22.31 -14.04
N ASP A 225 -11.32 22.16 -13.40
CA ASP A 225 -11.81 23.04 -12.33
C ASP A 225 -11.61 22.49 -10.90
N VAL A 226 -11.11 21.26 -10.76
CA VAL A 226 -10.92 20.58 -9.47
C VAL A 226 -9.56 19.87 -9.39
N GLU A 227 -9.08 19.60 -8.18
CA GLU A 227 -7.87 18.77 -7.97
C GLU A 227 -8.19 17.27 -8.00
N VAL A 228 -9.39 16.90 -7.50
CA VAL A 228 -9.89 15.53 -7.37
C VAL A 228 -11.41 15.56 -7.51
N HIS A 229 -11.98 14.52 -8.14
CA HIS A 229 -13.42 14.24 -8.06
C HIS A 229 -13.70 12.76 -7.72
N ASN A 230 -14.83 12.52 -7.07
CA ASN A 230 -15.27 11.19 -6.62
C ASN A 230 -16.67 10.80 -7.14
N SER A 231 -17.29 11.69 -7.93
CA SER A 231 -18.61 11.47 -8.53
C SER A 231 -18.73 12.16 -9.89
N THR A 232 -19.61 11.68 -10.75
CA THR A 232 -19.87 12.19 -12.10
C THR A 232 -21.33 12.02 -12.52
N GLU A 233 -21.77 12.82 -13.49
CA GLU A 233 -22.97 12.54 -14.27
C GLU A 233 -22.64 11.59 -15.44
N GLU A 234 -23.09 10.35 -15.33
CA GLU A 234 -22.85 9.34 -16.36
C GLU A 234 -23.90 9.33 -17.48
N LYS A 235 -23.59 8.58 -18.54
CA LYS A 235 -24.51 8.31 -19.65
C LYS A 235 -25.81 7.70 -19.09
N LYS A 236 -26.96 8.12 -19.66
CA LYS A 236 -28.30 7.70 -19.21
C LYS A 236 -28.40 6.18 -19.08
N GLY A 237 -28.88 5.72 -17.93
CA GLY A 237 -29.10 4.29 -17.64
C GLY A 237 -27.87 3.51 -17.17
N ARG A 238 -26.71 4.16 -16.97
CA ARG A 238 -25.50 3.48 -16.45
C ARG A 238 -25.35 3.49 -14.94
N CYS A 239 -26.07 4.36 -14.24
CA CYS A 239 -25.98 4.44 -12.79
C CYS A 239 -27.24 3.93 -12.14
N GLU A 240 -27.07 2.91 -11.30
CA GLU A 240 -28.13 2.41 -10.42
C GLU A 240 -28.42 3.39 -9.28
N SER A 241 -27.39 4.06 -8.76
CA SER A 241 -27.47 5.04 -7.69
C SER A 241 -26.34 6.07 -7.80
N PRO A 242 -26.53 7.34 -7.40
CA PRO A 242 -25.49 8.37 -7.44
C PRO A 242 -24.22 8.02 -6.65
N HIS A 243 -24.35 7.29 -5.53
CA HIS A 243 -23.22 6.92 -4.67
C HIS A 243 -22.65 5.52 -4.99
N ARG A 244 -23.00 4.96 -6.14
CA ARG A 244 -22.51 3.66 -6.59
C ARG A 244 -21.76 3.75 -7.91
N PRO A 245 -20.85 2.80 -8.18
CA PRO A 245 -20.18 2.74 -9.47
C PRO A 245 -21.22 2.55 -10.59
N PRO A 246 -20.98 3.12 -11.78
CA PRO A 246 -19.82 3.93 -12.15
C PRO A 246 -19.94 5.42 -11.77
N CYS A 247 -21.09 5.89 -11.24
CA CYS A 247 -21.33 7.32 -10.96
C CYS A 247 -20.48 7.88 -9.83
N ALA A 248 -20.15 7.06 -8.83
CA ALA A 248 -19.21 7.38 -7.76
C ALA A 248 -18.52 6.10 -7.32
N GLY A 249 -17.40 6.20 -6.60
CA GLY A 249 -16.79 4.99 -6.07
C GLY A 249 -16.10 4.12 -7.13
N PHE A 250 -15.69 4.70 -8.28
CA PHE A 250 -15.23 3.97 -9.46
C PHE A 250 -13.88 4.49 -9.95
N VAL A 251 -12.99 3.56 -10.31
CA VAL A 251 -11.79 3.77 -11.11
C VAL A 251 -11.67 2.62 -12.11
N GLU A 252 -11.11 2.88 -13.28
CA GLU A 252 -10.97 1.88 -14.33
C GLU A 252 -9.73 1.00 -14.08
N ILE A 253 -9.81 -0.27 -14.45
CA ILE A 253 -8.75 -1.24 -14.20
C ILE A 253 -7.42 -0.93 -14.91
N MET A 254 -7.35 0.04 -15.83
CA MET A 254 -6.14 0.35 -16.63
C MET A 254 -5.00 0.96 -15.82
N ALA A 255 -5.30 1.94 -14.95
CA ALA A 255 -4.31 2.71 -14.18
C ALA A 255 -4.69 2.87 -12.70
N PRO A 256 -5.17 1.82 -12.01
CA PRO A 256 -5.53 1.94 -10.60
C PRO A 256 -4.29 2.10 -9.72
N VAL A 257 -4.50 2.82 -8.62
CA VAL A 257 -3.59 2.95 -7.50
C VAL A 257 -4.35 2.57 -6.24
N PHE A 258 -3.77 1.69 -5.45
CA PHE A 258 -4.36 1.20 -4.21
C PHE A 258 -3.50 1.61 -3.03
N SER A 259 -4.13 2.03 -1.94
CA SER A 259 -3.47 2.00 -0.64
C SER A 259 -3.17 0.56 -0.25
N ARG A 260 -2.22 0.38 0.66
CA ARG A 260 -1.92 -0.93 1.28
C ARG A 260 -3.18 -1.64 1.79
N LYS A 261 -4.05 -0.89 2.47
CA LYS A 261 -5.29 -1.40 3.07
C LYS A 261 -6.28 -1.85 2.00
N ALA A 262 -6.52 -1.01 1.00
CA ALA A 262 -7.45 -1.34 -0.08
C ALA A 262 -6.94 -2.53 -0.90
N TRP A 263 -5.64 -2.58 -1.20
CA TRP A 263 -5.05 -3.70 -1.94
C TRP A 263 -5.24 -5.04 -1.22
N ARG A 264 -5.12 -5.09 0.11
CA ARG A 264 -5.39 -6.32 0.88
C ARG A 264 -6.79 -6.87 0.58
N CYS A 265 -7.81 -6.02 0.48
CA CYS A 265 -9.16 -6.42 0.12
C CYS A 265 -9.28 -6.80 -1.37
N VAL A 266 -8.78 -5.94 -2.27
CA VAL A 266 -8.87 -6.15 -3.73
C VAL A 266 -8.16 -7.43 -4.17
N TRP A 267 -7.03 -7.76 -3.55
CA TRP A 267 -6.32 -9.00 -3.84
C TRP A 267 -7.17 -10.25 -3.58
N HIS A 268 -7.98 -10.25 -2.51
CA HIS A 268 -8.91 -11.34 -2.20
C HIS A 268 -10.14 -11.38 -3.12
N MET A 269 -10.49 -10.24 -3.72
CA MET A 269 -11.53 -10.16 -4.74
C MET A 269 -11.11 -10.82 -6.05
N ILE A 270 -9.83 -10.72 -6.44
CA ILE A 270 -9.31 -11.32 -7.67
C ILE A 270 -9.38 -12.86 -7.57
N GLN A 271 -10.06 -13.48 -8.54
CA GLN A 271 -10.26 -14.92 -8.64
C GLN A 271 -9.07 -15.59 -9.35
N ASN A 272 -8.69 -16.79 -8.91
CA ASN A 272 -7.51 -17.48 -9.45
C ASN A 272 -7.64 -17.90 -10.93
N ASP A 273 -8.88 -18.15 -11.37
CA ASP A 273 -9.25 -18.66 -12.70
C ASP A 273 -9.79 -17.58 -13.66
N LEU A 274 -10.10 -16.37 -13.17
CA LEU A 274 -10.58 -15.24 -13.97
C LEU A 274 -9.45 -14.22 -14.12
N VAL A 275 -8.71 -14.36 -15.20
CA VAL A 275 -7.39 -13.74 -15.35
C VAL A 275 -7.46 -12.34 -15.96
N HIS A 276 -8.52 -12.00 -16.70
CA HIS A 276 -8.60 -10.69 -17.38
C HIS A 276 -9.01 -9.55 -16.45
N GLY A 277 -9.64 -9.86 -15.31
CA GLY A 277 -10.04 -8.89 -14.29
C GLY A 277 -11.18 -7.93 -14.68
N TRP A 278 -11.89 -8.21 -15.78
CA TRP A 278 -13.07 -7.42 -16.18
C TRP A 278 -14.17 -7.49 -15.12
N GLY A 279 -14.71 -6.34 -14.73
CA GLY A 279 -15.72 -6.21 -13.69
C GLY A 279 -15.17 -6.01 -12.27
N ILE A 280 -13.85 -6.13 -12.06
CA ILE A 280 -13.22 -5.78 -10.77
C ILE A 280 -13.46 -4.30 -10.45
N ASP A 281 -13.26 -3.40 -11.42
CA ASP A 281 -13.52 -1.96 -11.35
C ASP A 281 -14.92 -1.60 -10.83
N LEU A 282 -15.94 -2.34 -11.25
CA LEU A 282 -17.32 -2.17 -10.76
C LEU A 282 -17.53 -2.66 -9.32
N ASN A 283 -16.59 -3.42 -8.75
CA ASN A 283 -16.68 -3.98 -7.40
C ASN A 283 -15.67 -3.39 -6.41
N LEU A 284 -14.75 -2.52 -6.85
CA LEU A 284 -13.75 -1.87 -5.99
C LEU A 284 -14.36 -1.10 -4.81
N HIS A 285 -15.58 -0.58 -4.97
CA HIS A 285 -16.36 0.07 -3.91
C HIS A 285 -16.52 -0.78 -2.63
N ARG A 286 -16.40 -2.10 -2.71
CA ARG A 286 -16.46 -3.00 -1.54
C ARG A 286 -15.21 -2.89 -0.66
N CYS A 287 -14.10 -2.41 -1.21
CA CYS A 287 -12.80 -2.36 -0.55
C CYS A 287 -12.42 -0.99 0.03
N ALA A 288 -13.33 -0.02 -0.02
CA ALA A 288 -13.15 1.29 0.60
C ALA A 288 -14.50 1.82 1.13
N GLN A 289 -14.54 2.31 2.37
CA GLN A 289 -15.78 2.74 3.02
C GLN A 289 -15.64 4.13 3.68
N PRO A 290 -16.57 5.08 3.42
CA PRO A 290 -17.59 5.03 2.36
C PRO A 290 -16.98 5.18 0.96
N ALA A 291 -17.38 4.34 0.01
CA ALA A 291 -16.74 4.26 -1.30
C ALA A 291 -16.77 5.58 -2.10
N TYR A 292 -17.89 6.31 -2.05
CA TYR A 292 -18.08 7.57 -2.76
C TYR A 292 -17.22 8.72 -2.22
N GLU A 293 -16.55 8.55 -1.08
CA GLU A 293 -15.57 9.53 -0.56
C GLU A 293 -14.14 9.02 -0.70
N LYS A 294 -13.94 7.71 -0.60
CA LYS A 294 -12.62 7.05 -0.54
C LYS A 294 -12.09 6.59 -1.88
N ILE A 295 -12.89 6.63 -2.93
CA ILE A 295 -12.50 6.26 -4.29
C ILE A 295 -12.73 7.44 -5.22
N GLY A 296 -11.70 7.82 -5.97
CA GLY A 296 -11.77 8.99 -6.83
C GLY A 296 -10.67 9.11 -7.87
N VAL A 297 -10.79 10.14 -8.68
CA VAL A 297 -9.90 10.47 -9.77
C VAL A 297 -9.16 11.75 -9.43
N VAL A 298 -7.84 11.73 -9.59
CA VAL A 298 -6.98 12.89 -9.32
C VAL A 298 -6.84 13.68 -10.61
N ASP A 299 -7.53 14.82 -10.72
CA ASP A 299 -7.59 15.65 -11.91
C ASP A 299 -6.35 16.49 -12.14
N ALA A 300 -5.75 16.98 -11.05
CA ALA A 300 -4.53 17.78 -11.12
C ALA A 300 -3.32 16.98 -11.63
N GLN A 301 -3.44 15.65 -11.76
CA GLN A 301 -2.42 14.71 -12.21
C GLN A 301 -3.04 13.75 -13.22
N TRP A 302 -2.77 13.94 -14.50
CA TRP A 302 -3.49 13.21 -15.56
C TRP A 302 -2.57 12.48 -16.52
N ILE A 303 -3.17 11.52 -17.22
CA ILE A 303 -2.52 10.66 -18.21
C ILE A 303 -3.36 10.61 -19.50
N LYS A 304 -2.75 10.17 -20.61
CA LYS A 304 -3.47 9.86 -21.85
C LYS A 304 -3.42 8.36 -22.12
N HIS A 305 -4.55 7.78 -22.54
CA HIS A 305 -4.61 6.39 -22.99
C HIS A 305 -4.35 6.30 -24.49
N ARG A 306 -3.25 5.66 -24.90
CA ARG A 306 -2.89 5.55 -26.32
C ARG A 306 -3.66 4.43 -27.04
N LYS A 307 -4.32 3.53 -26.32
CA LYS A 307 -5.16 2.43 -26.85
C LYS A 307 -4.41 1.60 -27.88
N VAL A 308 -3.17 1.25 -27.57
CA VAL A 308 -2.37 0.42 -28.47
C VAL A 308 -2.87 -1.02 -28.32
N ALA A 309 -3.65 -1.48 -29.29
CA ALA A 309 -4.21 -2.82 -29.25
C ALA A 309 -3.10 -3.88 -29.38
N THR A 310 -2.81 -4.59 -28.28
CA THR A 310 -1.79 -5.64 -28.25
C THR A 310 -2.38 -7.05 -28.35
N LEU A 311 -3.70 -7.22 -28.19
CA LEU A 311 -4.39 -8.52 -28.11
C LEU A 311 -5.56 -8.65 -29.12
N GLY A 312 -5.74 -9.84 -29.69
CA GLY A 312 -6.70 -10.12 -30.78
C GLY A 312 -8.11 -10.55 -30.34
N GLU A 313 -9.00 -10.81 -31.30
CA GLU A 313 -10.46 -11.04 -31.07
C GLU A 313 -10.79 -12.17 -30.08
N LYS A 314 -10.08 -13.31 -30.12
CA LYS A 314 -10.32 -14.43 -29.20
C LYS A 314 -10.15 -14.05 -27.72
N VAL A 315 -9.32 -13.04 -27.43
CA VAL A 315 -9.15 -12.52 -26.07
C VAL A 315 -10.42 -11.80 -25.62
N GLN A 316 -11.07 -11.05 -26.51
CA GLN A 316 -12.31 -10.32 -26.18
C GLN A 316 -13.47 -11.25 -25.82
N ASP A 317 -13.60 -12.39 -26.51
CA ASP A 317 -14.61 -13.39 -26.17
C ASP A 317 -14.41 -13.96 -24.77
N ARG A 318 -13.15 -14.28 -24.43
CA ARG A 318 -12.80 -14.76 -23.10
C ARG A 318 -13.04 -13.69 -22.03
N CYS A 319 -12.71 -12.42 -22.31
CA CYS A 319 -12.99 -11.31 -21.40
C CYS A 319 -14.48 -11.20 -21.06
N ARG A 320 -15.36 -11.24 -22.08
CA ARG A 320 -16.82 -11.18 -21.87
C ARG A 320 -17.32 -12.34 -21.03
N TRP A 321 -16.89 -13.56 -21.37
CA TRP A 321 -17.29 -14.76 -20.64
C TRP A 321 -16.83 -14.72 -19.16
N GLU A 322 -15.58 -14.33 -18.90
CA GLU A 322 -15.07 -14.20 -17.53
C GLU A 322 -15.82 -13.13 -16.74
N TRP A 323 -16.18 -12.02 -17.37
CA TRP A 323 -16.96 -10.96 -16.73
C TRP A 323 -18.36 -11.44 -16.32
N ASP A 324 -19.06 -12.18 -17.20
CA ASP A 324 -20.37 -12.74 -16.88
C ASP A 324 -20.31 -13.77 -15.74
N LEU A 325 -19.27 -14.61 -15.73
CA LEU A 325 -19.03 -15.55 -14.64
C LEU A 325 -18.70 -14.83 -13.33
N PHE A 326 -17.88 -13.77 -13.36
CA PHE A 326 -17.54 -12.96 -12.19
C PHE A 326 -18.78 -12.32 -11.56
N LYS A 327 -19.64 -11.68 -12.37
CA LYS A 327 -20.92 -11.12 -11.92
C LYS A 327 -21.80 -12.18 -11.27
N SER A 328 -21.89 -13.37 -11.88
CA SER A 328 -22.71 -14.47 -11.38
C SER A 328 -22.23 -14.96 -10.03
N ARG A 329 -20.91 -15.14 -9.85
CA ARG A 329 -20.30 -15.54 -8.56
C ARG A 329 -20.55 -14.50 -7.47
N PHE A 330 -20.38 -13.22 -7.77
CA PHE A 330 -20.65 -12.14 -6.81
C PHE A 330 -22.12 -12.12 -6.39
N ALA A 331 -23.04 -12.19 -7.35
CA ALA A 331 -24.47 -12.21 -7.06
C ALA A 331 -24.88 -13.44 -6.23
N GLU A 332 -24.27 -14.60 -6.47
CA GLU A 332 -24.49 -15.80 -5.67
C GLU A 332 -23.94 -15.66 -4.25
N ALA A 333 -22.72 -15.14 -4.10
CA ALA A 333 -22.11 -14.89 -2.79
C ALA A 333 -22.94 -13.91 -1.95
N ASP A 334 -23.37 -12.78 -2.53
CA ASP A 334 -24.21 -11.79 -1.86
C ASP A 334 -25.55 -12.41 -1.39
N ARG A 335 -26.17 -13.27 -2.21
CA ARG A 335 -27.41 -13.98 -1.83
C ARG A 335 -27.17 -14.94 -0.66
N ASN A 336 -26.09 -15.72 -0.71
CA ASN A 336 -25.78 -16.69 0.33
C ASN A 336 -25.43 -16.00 1.66
N GLU A 337 -24.76 -14.86 1.62
CA GLU A 337 -24.45 -14.06 2.80
C GLU A 337 -25.68 -13.38 3.39
N THR A 338 -26.60 -12.91 2.55
CA THR A 338 -27.90 -12.39 3.03
C THR A 338 -28.75 -13.48 3.68
N ALA A 339 -28.73 -14.69 3.11
CA ALA A 339 -29.50 -15.84 3.62
C ALA A 339 -28.95 -16.43 4.92
N SER A 340 -27.66 -16.21 5.23
CA SER A 340 -27.03 -16.72 6.47
C SER A 340 -27.27 -15.82 7.69
N ILE A 341 -27.82 -14.61 7.50
CA ILE A 341 -28.22 -13.71 8.57
C ILE A 341 -29.59 -14.16 9.09
N PRO A 342 -29.72 -14.57 10.37
CA PRO A 342 -31.02 -14.94 10.95
C PRO A 342 -32.00 -13.76 10.85
N PRO A 343 -33.31 -14.02 10.61
CA PRO A 343 -34.30 -12.96 10.65
C PRO A 343 -34.27 -12.27 12.04
N ALA A 344 -34.25 -10.94 12.01
CA ALA A 344 -34.17 -10.08 13.19
C ALA A 344 -35.40 -10.18 14.09
#